data_AF-A0A7V9I1S9-F1
#
_entry.id   AF-A0A7V9I1S9-F1
#
_cell.length_a   1.000
_cell.length_b   1.000
_cell.length_c   1.000
_cell.angle_alpha   90.00
_cell.angle_beta   90.00
_cell.angle_gamma   90.00
#
_symmetry.space_group_name_H-M   'P 1'
#
loop_
_entity.id
_entity.type
_entity.pdbx_description
1 polymer ?
#
loop_
_entity_poly.entity_id
_entity_poly.type
_entity_poly.pdbx_seq_one_letter_code
_entity_poly.pdbx_strand_id
1 'polypeptide(L)'
;MMVSQCETTRDKLSAYRDGELAVADHIDVVQHLRHCTPCRVEQEAFENLGVLLRRRSTDLSTVVGEYPRRHGLTDAVVSRVLAEEAQSWPTRVRRAFDDLHLVWAGLCATGAVVVCAALAAALVLLA
;
A
#
# COMPACT_ATOMS: atom_id res chain seq x y z
N MET A 1 -27.66 33.22 1.58
CA MET A 1 -27.64 31.82 2.04
C MET A 1 -26.28 31.13 1.79
N MET A 2 -25.15 31.86 1.72
CA MET A 2 -23.80 31.26 1.60
C MET A 2 -22.99 31.39 2.90
N VAL A 3 -23.19 32.48 3.66
CA VAL A 3 -22.43 32.77 4.88
C VAL A 3 -22.61 31.69 5.96
N SER A 4 -23.84 31.21 6.18
CA SER A 4 -24.12 30.17 7.18
C SER A 4 -23.50 28.82 6.83
N GLN A 5 -23.46 28.46 5.54
CA GLN A 5 -22.80 27.22 5.09
C GLN A 5 -21.28 27.31 5.20
N CYS A 6 -20.70 28.49 4.98
CA CYS A 6 -19.28 28.71 5.22
C CYS A 6 -18.94 28.52 6.70
N GLU A 7 -19.73 29.09 7.61
CA GLU A 7 -19.52 28.95 9.06
C GLU A 7 -19.58 27.48 9.48
N THR A 8 -20.62 26.74 9.09
CA THR A 8 -20.72 25.31 9.36
C THR A 8 -19.58 24.50 8.75
N THR A 9 -19.11 24.88 7.56
CA THR A 9 -17.97 24.20 6.91
C THR A 9 -16.67 24.47 7.68
N ARG A 10 -16.44 25.71 8.12
CA ARG A 10 -15.26 26.12 8.90
C ARG A 10 -15.16 25.34 10.20
N ASP A 11 -16.27 25.15 10.90
CA ASP A 11 -16.32 24.35 12.13
C ASP A 11 -15.93 22.87 11.89
N LYS A 12 -16.17 22.37 10.68
CA LYS A 12 -15.87 20.99 10.28
C LYS A 12 -14.47 20.82 9.66
N LEU A 13 -13.73 21.90 9.36
CA LEU A 13 -12.46 21.80 8.62
C LEU A 13 -11.35 21.03 9.37
N SER A 14 -11.28 21.15 10.70
CA SER A 14 -10.31 20.40 11.50
C SER A 14 -10.59 18.90 11.46
N ALA A 15 -11.82 18.49 11.75
CA ALA A 15 -12.26 17.10 11.67
C ALA A 15 -12.16 16.54 10.25
N TYR A 16 -12.46 17.35 9.22
CA TYR A 16 -12.28 16.99 7.82
C TYR A 16 -10.83 16.63 7.52
N ARG A 17 -9.87 17.45 7.97
CA ARG A 17 -8.44 17.22 7.78
C ARG A 17 -7.98 15.91 8.42
N ASP A 18 -8.45 15.63 9.63
CA ASP A 18 -8.02 14.46 10.40
C ASP A 18 -8.74 13.17 9.95
N GLY A 19 -9.72 13.28 9.04
CA GLY A 19 -10.51 12.14 8.55
C GLY A 19 -11.60 11.69 9.53
N GLU A 20 -11.94 12.52 10.51
CA GLU A 20 -12.83 12.21 11.64
C GLU A 20 -14.31 12.55 11.35
N LEU A 21 -14.63 13.02 10.15
CA LEU A 21 -16.01 13.27 9.74
C LEU A 21 -16.71 11.99 9.32
N ALA A 22 -18.01 11.90 9.64
CA ALA A 22 -18.88 10.91 9.01
C ALA A 22 -18.90 11.11 7.49
N VAL A 23 -19.11 10.02 6.74
CA VAL A 23 -19.02 10.03 5.26
C VAL A 23 -19.92 11.10 4.62
N ALA A 24 -21.13 11.28 5.15
CA ALA A 24 -22.06 12.31 4.64
C ALA A 24 -21.49 13.74 4.82
N ASP A 25 -20.99 14.05 6.02
CA ASP A 25 -20.37 15.36 6.31
C ASP A 25 -19.10 15.59 5.48
N HIS A 26 -18.33 14.53 5.23
CA HIS A 26 -17.14 14.61 4.39
C HIS A 26 -17.50 14.98 2.94
N ILE A 27 -18.57 14.39 2.39
CA ILE A 27 -19.05 14.71 1.04
C ILE A 27 -19.51 16.17 0.97
N ASP A 28 -20.28 16.63 1.97
CA ASP A 28 -20.78 18.00 2.04
C ASP A 28 -19.65 19.03 2.09
N VAL A 29 -18.63 18.79 2.92
CA VAL A 29 -17.45 19.65 3.02
C VAL A 29 -16.67 19.68 1.71
N VAL A 30 -16.43 18.53 1.07
CA VAL A 30 -15.75 18.46 -0.23
C VAL A 30 -16.53 19.24 -1.30
N GLN A 31 -17.85 19.07 -1.34
CA GLN A 31 -18.69 19.79 -2.29
C GLN A 31 -18.62 21.30 -2.06
N HIS A 32 -18.61 21.75 -0.81
CA HIS A 32 -18.46 23.16 -0.48
C HIS A 32 -17.08 23.72 -0.89
N LEU A 33 -16.00 23.00 -0.57
CA LEU A 33 -14.61 23.42 -0.89
C LEU A 33 -14.34 23.57 -2.40
N ARG A 34 -15.06 22.80 -3.24
CA ARG A 34 -14.98 22.94 -4.70
C ARG A 34 -15.51 24.29 -5.20
N HIS A 35 -16.49 24.88 -4.51
CA HIS A 35 -17.20 26.07 -4.96
C HIS A 35 -16.90 27.32 -4.13
N CYS A 36 -16.34 27.16 -2.92
CA CYS A 36 -16.06 28.24 -1.99
C CYS A 36 -14.55 28.47 -1.84
N THR A 37 -14.03 29.52 -2.50
CA THR A 37 -12.62 29.93 -2.37
C THR A 37 -12.21 30.30 -0.94
N PRO A 38 -13.01 31.07 -0.16
CA PRO A 38 -12.65 31.40 1.22
C PRO A 38 -12.39 30.18 2.11
N CYS A 39 -13.28 29.19 2.08
CA CYS A 39 -13.12 27.97 2.89
C CYS A 39 -11.92 27.13 2.42
N ARG A 40 -11.60 27.15 1.12
CA ARG A 40 -10.41 26.49 0.58
C ARG A 40 -9.11 27.13 1.06
N VAL A 41 -9.06 28.46 1.12
CA VAL A 41 -7.89 29.19 1.66
C VAL A 41 -7.67 28.84 3.14
N GLU A 42 -8.73 28.70 3.92
CA GLU A 42 -8.61 28.28 5.33
C GLU A 42 -8.15 26.82 5.47
N GLN A 43 -8.67 25.92 4.62
CA GLN A 43 -8.23 24.53 4.58
C GLN A 43 -6.74 24.43 4.23
N GLU A 44 -6.26 25.23 3.27
CA GLU A 44 -4.85 25.33 2.90
C GLU A 44 -4.00 25.90 4.05
N ALA A 45 -4.53 26.85 4.83
CA ALA A 45 -3.85 27.37 6.00
C ALA A 45 -3.58 26.27 7.05
N PHE A 46 -4.56 25.37 7.27
CA PHE A 46 -4.32 24.18 8.10
C PHE A 46 -3.23 23.28 7.49
N GLU A 47 -3.24 23.02 6.18
CA GLU A 47 -2.23 22.20 5.49
C GLU A 47 -0.82 22.75 5.69
N ASN A 48 -0.66 24.03 5.43
CA ASN A 48 0.58 24.77 5.63
C ASN A 48 1.05 24.70 7.09
N LEU A 49 0.16 24.90 8.05
CA LEU A 49 0.50 24.77 9.48
C LEU A 49 1.02 23.37 9.79
N GLY A 50 0.38 22.32 9.29
CA GLY A 50 0.85 20.93 9.50
C GLY A 50 2.20 20.65 8.85
N VAL A 51 2.47 21.20 7.67
CA VAL A 51 3.79 21.09 7.02
C VAL A 51 4.86 21.77 7.87
N LEU A 52 4.59 22.98 8.37
CA LEU A 52 5.52 23.72 9.23
C LEU A 52 5.78 22.99 10.55
N LEU A 53 4.74 22.45 11.19
CA LEU A 53 4.88 21.67 12.42
C LEU A 53 5.70 20.40 12.20
N ARG A 54 5.45 19.67 11.12
CA ARG A 54 6.23 18.46 10.79
C ARG A 54 7.69 18.79 10.51
N ARG A 55 7.98 19.82 9.71
CA ARG A 55 9.36 20.28 9.45
C ARG A 55 10.08 20.69 10.73
N ARG A 56 9.42 21.48 11.58
CA ARG A 56 10.01 21.89 12.86
C ARG A 56 10.20 20.69 13.79
N SER A 57 9.29 19.71 13.78
CA SER A 57 9.44 18.50 14.58
C SER A 57 10.62 17.65 14.12
N THR A 58 10.89 17.55 12.81
CA THR A 58 12.06 16.85 12.28
C THR A 58 13.34 17.58 12.65
N ASP A 59 13.38 18.91 12.51
CA ASP A 59 14.55 19.73 12.85
C ASP A 59 14.83 19.70 14.37
N LEU A 60 13.79 19.70 15.20
CA LEU A 60 13.95 19.54 16.64
C LEU A 60 14.41 18.13 16.99
N SER A 61 13.92 17.09 16.30
CA SER A 61 14.34 15.71 16.55
C SER A 61 15.83 15.50 16.25
N THR A 62 16.38 16.21 15.25
CA THR A 62 17.82 16.15 14.95
C THR A 62 18.67 16.93 15.95
N VAL A 63 18.17 18.04 16.50
CA VAL A 63 18.89 18.88 17.48
C VAL A 63 18.79 18.35 18.91
N VAL A 64 17.62 17.85 19.32
CA VAL A 64 17.34 17.39 20.69
C VAL A 64 17.96 16.02 20.98
N GLY A 65 18.49 15.32 19.97
CA GLY A 65 19.13 14.03 20.18
C GLY A 65 18.15 13.01 20.76
N GLU A 66 16.96 12.91 20.16
CA GLU A 66 16.01 11.84 20.49
C GLU A 66 16.59 10.50 19.98
N TYR A 67 17.37 9.85 20.85
CA TYR A 67 17.89 8.49 20.77
C TYR A 67 16.81 7.45 20.35
N PRO A 68 17.22 6.24 19.92
CA PRO A 68 16.91 5.56 18.66
C PRO A 68 15.52 4.92 18.57
N ARG A 69 14.54 5.33 19.38
CA ARG A 69 13.28 4.56 19.54
C ARG A 69 12.33 4.67 18.34
N ARG A 70 12.26 5.83 17.67
CA ARG A 70 11.48 5.98 16.43
C ARG A 70 12.20 5.34 15.23
N HIS A 71 13.51 5.55 15.10
CA HIS A 71 14.30 4.92 14.03
C HIS A 71 14.29 3.40 14.15
N GLY A 72 14.42 2.85 15.37
CA GLY A 72 14.34 1.40 15.60
C GLY A 72 12.97 0.80 15.29
N LEU A 73 11.87 1.54 15.47
CA LEU A 73 10.54 1.06 15.07
C LEU A 73 10.39 1.04 13.55
N THR A 74 10.81 2.10 12.85
CA THR A 74 10.78 2.13 11.38
C THR A 74 11.71 1.08 10.79
N ASP A 75 12.93 0.92 11.32
CA ASP A 75 13.86 -0.13 10.90
C ASP A 75 13.34 -1.53 11.22
N ALA A 76 12.68 -1.74 12.37
CA ALA A 76 12.10 -3.04 12.70
C ALA A 76 10.93 -3.40 11.77
N VAL A 77 10.10 -2.42 11.41
CA VAL A 77 9.00 -2.64 10.45
C VAL A 77 9.55 -2.85 9.04
N VAL A 78 10.50 -2.03 8.59
CA VAL A 78 11.12 -2.15 7.27
C VAL A 78 11.88 -3.46 7.15
N SER A 79 12.67 -3.84 8.15
CA SER A 79 13.39 -5.12 8.15
C SER A 79 12.42 -6.31 8.16
N ARG A 80 11.31 -6.22 8.88
CA ARG A 80 10.25 -7.23 8.85
C ARG A 80 9.57 -7.32 7.49
N VAL A 81 9.20 -6.20 6.88
CA VAL A 81 8.55 -6.18 5.55
C VAL A 81 9.50 -6.76 4.49
N LEU A 82 10.78 -6.37 4.51
CA LEU A 82 11.79 -6.92 3.61
C LEU A 82 12.02 -8.43 3.85
N ALA A 83 11.98 -8.88 5.11
CA ALA A 83 12.07 -10.30 5.44
C ALA A 83 10.85 -11.09 4.96
N GLU A 84 9.64 -10.53 5.11
CA GLU A 84 8.39 -11.11 4.62
C GLU A 84 8.39 -11.17 3.08
N GLU A 85 8.88 -10.15 2.37
CA GLU A 85 9.05 -10.18 0.91
C GLU A 85 10.08 -11.21 0.46
N ALA A 86 11.22 -11.33 1.16
CA ALA A 86 12.24 -12.34 0.87
C ALA A 86 11.75 -13.78 1.12
N GLN A 87 10.86 -13.96 2.10
CA GLN A 87 10.21 -15.23 2.39
C GLN A 87 8.94 -15.47 1.57
N SER A 88 8.41 -14.45 0.90
CA SER A 88 7.18 -14.58 0.13
C SER A 88 7.39 -15.56 -1.03
N TRP A 89 6.69 -16.69 -0.89
CA TRP A 89 6.58 -17.79 -1.84
C TRP A 89 6.33 -17.38 -3.32
N PRO A 90 5.58 -16.31 -3.66
CA PRO A 90 5.27 -15.99 -5.06
C PRO A 90 6.53 -15.65 -5.87
N THR A 91 7.53 -15.02 -5.25
CA THR A 91 8.77 -14.61 -5.93
C THR A 91 9.70 -15.80 -6.22
N ARG A 92 9.65 -16.85 -5.37
CA ARG A 92 10.34 -18.13 -5.63
C ARG A 92 9.66 -18.94 -6.73
N VAL A 93 8.32 -18.97 -6.73
CA VAL A 93 7.55 -19.65 -7.78
C VAL A 93 7.82 -18.99 -9.14
N ARG A 94 7.83 -17.66 -9.21
CA ARG A 94 8.08 -16.94 -10.46
C ARG A 94 9.51 -17.13 -10.98
N ARG A 95 10.54 -17.11 -10.11
CA ARG A 95 11.92 -17.49 -10.50
C ARG A 95 12.04 -18.93 -10.99
N ALA A 96 11.33 -19.87 -10.36
CA ALA A 96 11.34 -21.26 -10.80
C ALA A 96 10.68 -21.45 -12.18
N PHE A 97 9.76 -20.56 -12.59
CA PHE A 97 9.17 -20.55 -13.93
C PHE A 97 9.97 -19.72 -14.95
N ASP A 98 10.66 -18.65 -14.53
CA ASP A 98 11.52 -17.83 -15.40
C ASP A 98 12.76 -18.59 -15.88
N ASP A 99 13.20 -19.58 -15.11
CA ASP A 99 14.20 -20.54 -15.52
C ASP A 99 13.60 -21.52 -16.55
N LEU A 100 13.64 -21.12 -17.83
CA LEU A 100 13.15 -21.86 -18.99
C LEU A 100 13.57 -23.34 -18.99
N HIS A 101 14.70 -23.67 -18.35
CA HIS A 101 15.23 -25.03 -18.22
C HIS A 101 14.35 -25.97 -17.37
N LEU A 102 13.68 -25.46 -16.33
CA LEU A 102 12.80 -26.27 -15.47
C LEU A 102 11.52 -26.69 -16.20
N VAL A 103 11.03 -25.83 -17.09
CA VAL A 103 9.87 -26.13 -17.94
C VAL A 103 10.19 -27.24 -18.93
N TRP A 104 11.37 -27.19 -19.58
CA TRP A 104 11.84 -28.26 -20.46
C TRP A 104 12.10 -29.58 -19.72
N ALA A 105 12.69 -29.52 -18.53
CA ALA A 105 12.90 -30.72 -17.72
C ALA A 105 11.57 -31.37 -17.29
N GLY A 106 10.59 -30.55 -16.88
CA GLY A 106 9.26 -31.01 -16.50
C GLY A 106 8.48 -31.63 -17.67
N LEU A 107 8.53 -31.01 -18.84
CA LEU A 107 7.92 -31.53 -20.08
C LEU A 107 8.55 -32.87 -20.51
N CYS A 108 9.86 -33.01 -20.44
CA CYS A 108 10.53 -34.26 -20.79
C CYS A 108 10.18 -35.39 -19.81
N ALA A 109 10.13 -35.11 -18.51
CA ALA A 109 9.78 -36.10 -17.50
C ALA A 109 8.32 -36.56 -17.63
N THR A 110 7.39 -35.63 -17.76
CA THR A 110 5.96 -35.94 -17.96
C THR A 110 5.72 -36.66 -19.28
N GLY A 111 6.39 -36.24 -20.36
CA GLY A 111 6.33 -36.91 -21.66
C GLY A 111 6.83 -38.35 -21.60
N ALA A 112 7.95 -38.61 -20.93
CA ALA A 112 8.49 -39.97 -20.77
C ALA A 112 7.51 -40.89 -20.03
N VAL A 113 6.89 -40.40 -18.95
CA VAL A 113 5.89 -41.17 -18.19
C VAL A 113 4.67 -41.50 -19.05
N VAL A 114 4.16 -40.54 -19.82
CA VAL A 114 3.02 -40.75 -20.73
C VAL A 114 3.34 -41.79 -21.80
N VAL A 115 4.53 -41.72 -22.39
CA VAL A 115 4.98 -42.70 -23.40
C VAL A 115 5.10 -44.10 -22.79
N CYS A 116 5.74 -44.23 -21.62
CA CYS A 116 5.85 -45.52 -20.94
C CYS A 116 4.47 -46.11 -20.58
N ALA A 117 3.56 -45.29 -20.06
CA ALA A 117 2.21 -45.73 -19.72
C ALA A 117 1.41 -46.14 -20.98
N ALA A 118 1.52 -45.39 -22.07
CA ALA A 118 0.87 -45.71 -23.33
C ALA A 118 1.40 -47.02 -23.94
N LEU A 119 2.71 -47.24 -23.90
CA LEU A 119 3.32 -48.50 -24.36
C LEU A 119 2.88 -49.69 -23.50
N ALA A 120 2.86 -49.53 -22.18
CA ALA A 120 2.37 -50.58 -21.28
C ALA A 120 0.89 -50.90 -21.54
N ALA A 121 0.04 -49.88 -21.72
CA ALA A 121 -1.37 -50.05 -22.04
C ALA A 121 -1.57 -50.72 -23.41
N ALA A 122 -0.80 -50.33 -24.43
CA ALA A 122 -0.85 -50.93 -25.75
C ALA A 122 -0.48 -52.42 -25.72
N LEU A 123 0.57 -52.80 -24.98
CA LEU A 123 0.96 -54.19 -24.80
C LEU A 123 -0.14 -55.02 -24.14
N VAL A 124 -0.86 -54.46 -23.17
CA VAL A 124 -1.94 -55.17 -22.46
C VAL A 124 -3.20 -55.28 -23.32
N LEU A 125 -3.50 -54.29 -24.16
CA LEU A 125 -4.73 -54.27 -24.98
C LEU A 125 -4.60 -55.02 -26.31
N LEU A 126 -3.38 -55.21 -26.83
CA LEU A 126 -3.10 -55.90 -28.10
C LEU A 126 -2.63 -57.36 -27.93
N ALA A 127 -2.44 -57.82 -26.68
CA ALA A 127 -2.13 -59.21 -26.33
C ALA A 127 -3.42 -59.98 -25.99
#